data_AF-A0A6B2LXF5-F1
#
_entry.id   AF-A0A6B2LXF5-F1
#
_cell.length_a   1.000
_cell.length_b   1.000
_cell.length_c   1.000
_cell.angle_alpha   90.00
_cell.angle_beta   90.00
_cell.angle_gamma   90.00
#
_symmetry.space_group_name_H-M   'P 1'
#
loop_
_entity.id
_entity.type
_entity.pdbx_description
1 polymer ?
#
loop_
_entity_poly.entity_id
_entity_poly.type
_entity_poly.pdbx_seq_one_letter_code
_entity_poly.pdbx_strand_id
1 'polypeptide(L)' 'MRPLSYSLTDVFLVMFSVVSPASLMNAKCKWIPEVRHHCPDVPIVVVGTKMDLREDQETI' A
#
# COMPACT_ATOMS: atom_id res chain seq x y z
N MET A 1 -7.16 15.23 5.44
CA MET A 1 -6.03 15.68 4.62
C MET A 1 -5.33 14.48 4.01
N ARG A 2 -5.60 14.16 2.75
CA ARG A 2 -4.86 13.16 1.94
C ARG A 2 -4.48 13.77 0.58
N PRO A 3 -5.39 14.50 -0.12
CA PRO A 3 -5.05 15.15 -1.38
C PRO A 3 -3.97 16.24 -1.24
N LEU A 4 -3.96 16.97 -0.11
CA LEU A 4 -2.94 17.99 0.14
C LEU A 4 -1.53 17.42 0.31
N SER A 5 -1.43 16.14 0.70
CA SER A 5 -0.15 15.45 0.85
C SER A 5 0.34 14.83 -0.46
N TYR A 6 -0.47 14.82 -1.51
CA TYR A 6 -0.09 14.29 -2.82
C TYR A 6 0.68 15.33 -3.66
N SER A 7 0.46 16.62 -3.37
CA SER A 7 1.21 17.72 -3.96
C SER A 7 2.70 17.57 -3.63
N LEU A 8 3.55 17.65 -4.66
CA LEU A 8 5.02 17.59 -4.55
C LEU A 8 5.57 16.27 -3.97
N THR A 9 4.84 15.15 -4.11
CA THR A 9 5.36 13.83 -3.72
C THR A 9 6.16 13.20 -4.86
N ASP A 10 7.43 12.84 -4.59
CA ASP A 10 8.30 12.17 -5.55
C ASP A 10 8.16 10.64 -5.55
N VAL A 11 7.61 10.05 -4.47
CA VAL A 11 7.40 8.60 -4.36
C VAL A 11 6.27 8.28 -3.37
N PHE A 12 5.41 7.32 -3.72
CA PHE A 12 4.39 6.79 -2.82
C PHE A 12 4.78 5.42 -2.27
N LEU A 13 4.61 5.21 -0.97
CA LEU A 13 4.71 3.90 -0.34
C LEU A 13 3.30 3.36 -0.05
N VAL A 14 2.92 2.28 -0.73
CA VAL A 14 1.66 1.57 -0.47
C VAL A 14 1.98 0.33 0.35
N MET A 15 1.59 0.34 1.62
CA MET A 15 1.87 -0.74 2.56
C MET A 15 0.68 -1.69 2.67
N PHE A 16 0.96 -2.99 2.73
CA PHE A 16 -0.01 -4.02 3.11
C PHE A 16 0.60 -4.95 4.16
N SER A 17 -0.23 -5.65 4.90
CA SER A 17 0.20 -6.63 5.90
C SER A 17 0.22 -8.00 5.25
N VAL A 18 1.35 -8.71 5.30
CA VAL A 18 1.47 -10.02 4.62
C VAL A 18 0.54 -11.09 5.19
N VAL A 19 0.18 -10.96 6.48
CA VAL A 19 -0.80 -11.82 7.16
C VAL A 19 -2.26 -11.42 6.91
N SER A 20 -2.53 -10.34 6.16
CA SER A 20 -3.89 -9.88 5.88
C SER A 20 -4.11 -9.72 4.38
N PRO A 21 -4.65 -10.74 3.68
CA PRO A 21 -4.96 -10.66 2.25
C PRO A 21 -5.91 -9.51 1.89
N ALA A 22 -6.84 -9.18 2.81
CA ALA A 22 -7.75 -8.05 2.64
C ALA A 22 -7.00 -6.70 2.52
N SER A 23 -5.89 -6.54 3.25
CA SER A 23 -5.06 -5.33 3.16
C SER A 23 -4.37 -5.19 1.79
N LEU A 24 -3.94 -6.31 1.20
CA LEU A 24 -3.39 -6.35 -0.16
C LEU A 24 -4.46 -6.03 -1.22
N MET A 25 -5.67 -6.56 -1.05
CA MET A 25 -6.79 -6.22 -1.93
C MET A 25 -7.15 -4.74 -1.86
N ASN A 26 -7.14 -4.14 -0.68
CA ASN A 26 -7.34 -2.70 -0.51
C ASN A 26 -6.22 -1.89 -1.17
N ALA A 27 -4.96 -2.31 -1.07
CA ALA A 27 -3.85 -1.69 -1.78
C ALA A 27 -4.06 -1.69 -3.30
N LYS A 28 -4.46 -2.83 -3.87
CA LYS A 28 -4.65 -2.99 -5.31
C LYS A 28 -5.89 -2.28 -5.85
N CYS A 29 -7.02 -2.38 -5.15
CA CYS A 29 -8.31 -1.93 -5.67
C CYS A 29 -8.68 -0.50 -5.25
N LYS A 30 -8.04 0.04 -4.20
CA LYS A 30 -8.36 1.36 -3.67
C LYS A 30 -7.16 2.30 -3.70
N TRP A 31 -6.07 1.93 -3.03
CA TRP A 31 -4.96 2.86 -2.79
C TRP A 31 -4.14 3.16 -4.06
N ILE A 32 -3.75 2.12 -4.82
CA ILE A 32 -3.00 2.31 -6.06
C ILE A 32 -3.82 3.10 -7.11
N PRO A 33 -5.10 2.79 -7.37
CA PRO A 33 -5.93 3.59 -8.27
C PRO A 33 -6.12 5.04 -7.80
N GLU A 34 -6.32 5.27 -6.49
CA GLU A 34 -6.45 6.63 -5.93
C GLU A 34 -5.18 7.46 -6.18
N VAL A 35 -4.00 6.89 -5.94
CA VAL A 35 -2.70 7.56 -6.19
C VAL A 35 -2.50 7.80 -7.68
N ARG A 36 -2.74 6.80 -8.53
CA ARG A 36 -2.59 6.95 -9.99
C ARG A 36 -3.55 7.99 -10.59
N HIS A 37 -4.72 8.17 -9.99
CA HIS A 37 -5.67 9.20 -10.41
C HIS A 37 -5.18 10.62 -10.11
N HIS A 38 -4.50 10.84 -8.97
CA HIS A 38 -4.00 12.15 -8.58
C HIS A 38 -2.58 12.43 -9.12
N CYS A 39 -1.75 11.40 -9.21
CA CYS A 39 -0.33 11.48 -9.52
C CYS A 39 0.06 10.32 -10.46
N PRO A 40 -0.22 10.42 -11.77
CA PRO A 40 0.00 9.33 -12.72
C PRO A 40 1.49 8.99 -12.91
N ASP A 41 2.36 10.00 -12.85
CA ASP A 41 3.80 9.86 -13.18
C ASP A 41 4.68 9.49 -11.98
N VAL A 42 4.14 9.59 -10.77
CA VAL A 42 4.91 9.33 -9.55
C VAL A 42 5.09 7.82 -9.35
N PRO A 43 6.32 7.34 -9.07
CA PRO A 43 6.56 5.94 -8.78
C PRO A 43 5.85 5.50 -7.49
N ILE A 44 5.36 4.25 -7.50
CA ILE A 44 4.67 3.64 -6.37
C ILE A 44 5.47 2.41 -5.94
N VAL A 45 5.91 2.39 -4.68
CA VAL A 45 6.59 1.25 -4.05
C VAL A 45 5.58 0.51 -3.18
N VAL A 46 5.38 -0.76 -3.46
CA VAL A 46 4.50 -1.62 -2.65
C VAL A 46 5.33 -2.34 -1.60
N VAL A 47 4.95 -2.23 -0.33
CA VAL A 47 5.71 -2.79 0.80
C VAL A 47 4.84 -3.77 1.58
N GLY A 48 5.33 -5.01 1.69
CA GLY A 48 4.76 -6.02 2.59
C GLY A 48 5.33 -5.86 3.99
N THR A 49 4.46 -5.54 4.94
CA THR A 49 4.76 -5.36 6.37
C THR A 49 4.37 -6.60 7.17
N LYS A 50 4.86 -6.68 8.42
CA LYS A 50 4.61 -7.81 9.34
C LYS A 50 5.07 -9.17 8.81
N MET A 51 6.24 -9.18 8.16
CA MET A 51 6.80 -10.40 7.57
C MET A 51 7.13 -11.45 8.64
N ASP A 52 7.48 -11.01 9.83
CA ASP A 52 7.68 -11.82 11.04
C ASP A 52 6.46 -12.70 11.35
N LEU A 53 5.25 -12.18 11.20
CA LEU A 53 4.02 -12.92 11.49
C LEU A 53 3.67 -13.97 10.43
N ARG A 54 4.39 -14.02 9.30
CA ARG A 54 4.12 -15.01 8.23
C ARG A 54 4.50 -16.43 8.64
N GLU A 55 5.46 -16.58 9.55
CA GLU A 55 5.90 -17.88 10.08
C GLU A 55 5.19 -18.25 11.40
N ASP A 56 4.31 -17.37 11.89
CA ASP A 56 3.57 -17.60 13.12
C ASP A 56 2.41 -18.59 12.89
N GLN A 57 2.48 -19.74 13.58
CA GLN A 57 1.58 -20.88 13.44
C GLN A 57 0.12 -20.57 13.81
N GLU A 58 -0.18 -19.43 14.46
CA GLU A 58 -1.57 -19.01 14.74
C GLU A 58 -2.33 -18.53 13.48
N THR A 59 -1.64 -18.38 12.34
CA THR A 59 -2.23 -17.87 11.10
C THR A 59 -2.43 -18.91 9.99
N ILE A 60 -2.18 -20.21 10.27
CA ILE A 60 -2.42 -21.32 9.33
C ILE A 60 -3.81 -21.91 9.55
#